data_AF-A0A6A5DQY1-F1
#
_entry.id   AF-A0A6A5DQY1-F1
#
_cell.length_a   1.000
_cell.length_b   1.000
_cell.length_c   1.000
_cell.angle_alpha   90.00
_cell.angle_beta   90.00
_cell.angle_gamma   90.00
#
_symmetry.space_group_name_H-M   'P 1'
#
loop_
_entity.id
_entity.type
_entity.pdbx_description
1 polymer ?
#
loop_
_entity_poly.entity_id
_entity_poly.type
_entity_poly.pdbx_seq_one_letter_code
_entity_poly.pdbx_strand_id
1 'polypeptide(L)'
;MFRKVKKRHSSSSSQSSEISTKSKSVDSSLGGLSRSSTVASLDTDSTKSSGNSTSETCAEFRVKYVGAIEKLQFDMCKTLQEPLDLINYIDATQQDGKLPFVPGDEEMILGVSKYGVKVASLDQCDVLHRHPLYLIVRMLCYDDGLGAGKNLLALKTTDAKQEECSIWVYQCSNSEQAQSICKVLSASFDCALTSDKS
;
A
#
# COMPACT_ATOMS: atom_id res chain seq x y z
N MET A 1 -64.13 -0.18 22.89
CA MET A 1 -64.95 -1.41 22.98
C MET A 1 -64.10 -2.59 22.50
N PHE A 2 -64.28 -3.79 23.07
CA PHE A 2 -63.41 -4.98 22.88
C PHE A 2 -63.40 -5.52 21.42
N ARG A 3 -62.42 -6.29 20.92
CA ARG A 3 -61.97 -7.62 21.42
C ARG A 3 -60.52 -8.01 21.03
N LYS A 4 -59.99 -9.00 21.76
CA LYS A 4 -58.63 -9.56 21.71
C LYS A 4 -58.69 -11.09 21.58
N VAL A 5 -57.93 -11.68 20.64
CA VAL A 5 -57.64 -13.13 20.49
C VAL A 5 -56.21 -13.28 19.90
N LYS A 6 -55.62 -14.48 19.82
CA LYS A 6 -54.83 -15.15 20.88
C LYS A 6 -54.48 -16.58 20.43
N LYS A 7 -53.17 -16.93 20.41
CA LYS A 7 -52.58 -18.26 20.10
C LYS A 7 -52.62 -18.66 18.61
N ARG A 8 -51.70 -19.52 18.10
CA ARG A 8 -50.84 -20.54 18.76
C ARG A 8 -49.34 -20.44 18.42
N HIS A 9 -48.54 -21.19 19.19
CA HIS A 9 -47.09 -21.39 19.01
C HIS A 9 -46.81 -22.61 18.12
N SER A 10 -45.64 -22.64 17.49
CA SER A 10 -44.89 -23.86 17.14
C SER A 10 -43.39 -23.57 17.33
N SER A 11 -42.65 -24.57 17.78
CA SER A 11 -41.26 -24.45 18.26
C SER A 11 -40.31 -25.34 17.48
N SER A 12 -39.08 -24.87 17.23
CA SER A 12 -37.91 -25.76 17.13
C SER A 12 -36.65 -25.06 17.60
N SER A 13 -35.77 -25.84 18.22
CA SER A 13 -34.56 -25.43 18.92
C SER A 13 -33.31 -25.99 18.24
N SER A 14 -32.24 -25.19 18.18
CA SER A 14 -30.85 -25.64 17.97
C SER A 14 -29.95 -24.65 18.72
N GLN A 15 -29.71 -24.84 20.01
CA GLN A 15 -28.56 -25.57 20.57
C GLN A 15 -27.19 -25.06 20.11
N SER A 16 -26.51 -24.45 21.08
CA SER A 16 -25.11 -24.02 21.07
C SER A 16 -24.14 -25.20 21.17
N SER A 17 -22.90 -24.97 20.75
CA SER A 17 -21.78 -25.87 21.02
C SER A 17 -20.53 -25.06 21.36
N GLU A 18 -20.20 -24.99 22.65
CA GLU A 18 -18.90 -24.54 23.14
C GLU A 18 -18.11 -25.71 23.74
N ILE A 19 -16.83 -25.73 23.41
CA ILE A 19 -15.65 -26.33 24.08
C ILE A 19 -15.83 -27.56 25.01
N SER A 20 -15.05 -28.61 24.74
CA SER A 20 -14.60 -29.54 25.78
C SER A 20 -13.20 -30.08 25.48
N THR A 21 -12.39 -30.19 26.52
CA THR A 21 -10.96 -30.53 26.47
C THR A 21 -10.74 -32.04 26.53
N LYS A 22 -9.74 -32.57 25.79
CA LYS A 22 -9.12 -33.84 26.17
C LYS A 22 -7.66 -33.97 25.72
N SER A 23 -6.75 -33.69 26.64
CA SER A 23 -5.33 -34.01 26.54
C SER A 23 -5.11 -35.53 26.43
N LYS A 24 -4.16 -35.95 25.61
CA LYS A 24 -3.54 -37.28 25.70
C LYS A 24 -2.04 -37.17 25.45
N SER A 25 -1.27 -37.36 26.51
CA SER A 25 0.14 -37.72 26.48
C SER A 25 0.27 -39.17 26.97
N VAL A 26 1.04 -40.01 26.28
CA VAL A 26 2.05 -40.89 26.89
C VAL A 26 3.05 -41.39 25.83
N ASP A 27 4.22 -41.77 26.34
CA ASP A 27 5.48 -42.05 25.68
C ASP A 27 5.67 -43.54 25.32
N SER A 28 6.65 -43.87 24.45
CA SER A 28 7.78 -44.78 24.81
C SER A 28 8.53 -45.44 23.63
N SER A 29 9.84 -45.58 23.86
CA SER A 29 10.74 -46.69 23.45
C SER A 29 11.51 -46.67 22.10
N LEU A 30 12.78 -46.25 22.23
CA LEU A 30 14.00 -47.07 22.07
C LEU A 30 14.34 -47.78 20.73
N GLY A 31 15.54 -47.48 20.23
CA GLY A 31 16.24 -48.17 19.14
C GLY A 31 16.70 -47.17 18.07
N GLY A 32 17.96 -46.75 17.92
CA GLY A 32 19.22 -47.38 18.31
C GLY A 32 19.89 -47.98 17.08
N LEU A 33 20.90 -47.28 16.53
CA LEU A 33 22.11 -47.82 15.89
C LEU A 33 22.98 -46.67 15.35
N SER A 34 24.27 -46.71 15.67
CA SER A 34 25.26 -45.70 15.28
C SER A 34 25.73 -45.87 13.83
N ARG A 35 26.24 -44.78 13.22
CA ARG A 35 27.46 -44.83 12.40
C ARG A 35 28.08 -43.45 12.21
N SER A 36 29.31 -43.29 12.69
CA SER A 36 30.14 -42.12 12.44
C SER A 36 30.65 -42.08 11.00
N SER A 37 30.74 -40.90 10.42
CA SER A 37 31.69 -40.61 9.34
C SER A 37 32.36 -39.26 9.60
N THR A 38 33.66 -39.30 9.83
CA THR A 38 34.50 -38.15 10.13
C THR A 38 34.77 -37.37 8.85
N VAL A 39 34.45 -36.07 8.81
CA VAL A 39 35.03 -35.14 7.83
C VAL A 39 35.32 -33.83 8.54
N ALA A 40 36.59 -33.44 8.58
CA ALA A 40 37.03 -32.17 9.13
C ALA A 40 36.94 -31.08 8.04
N SER A 41 36.37 -29.93 8.37
CA SER A 41 36.53 -28.69 7.60
C SER A 41 36.33 -27.47 8.49
N LEU A 42 37.48 -26.88 8.85
CA LEU A 42 37.74 -25.43 8.97
C LEU A 42 36.77 -24.56 9.78
N ASP A 43 37.30 -24.06 10.89
CA ASP A 43 36.80 -22.89 11.60
C ASP A 43 36.72 -21.66 10.68
N THR A 44 35.54 -21.08 10.54
CA THR A 44 35.38 -19.65 10.23
C THR A 44 34.45 -19.04 11.26
N ASP A 45 35.08 -18.37 12.24
CA ASP A 45 34.43 -17.62 13.31
C ASP A 45 33.49 -16.56 12.74
N SER A 46 32.23 -16.95 12.56
CA SER A 46 31.16 -16.07 12.13
C SER A 46 30.57 -15.40 13.38
N THR A 47 31.38 -14.53 13.98
CA THR A 47 30.89 -13.51 14.90
C THR A 47 29.68 -12.85 14.27
N LYS A 48 28.51 -13.03 14.89
CA LYS A 48 27.33 -12.21 14.59
C LYS A 48 27.64 -10.79 15.04
N SER A 49 28.37 -10.05 14.21
CA SER A 49 28.32 -8.60 14.28
C SER A 49 26.87 -8.23 13.98
N SER A 50 26.19 -7.72 15.00
CA SER A 50 24.89 -7.08 14.88
C SER A 50 25.07 -5.78 14.10
N GLY A 51 25.39 -5.92 12.81
CA GLY A 51 25.58 -4.83 11.89
C GLY A 51 24.26 -4.10 11.75
N ASN A 52 24.20 -2.91 12.34
CA ASN A 52 23.12 -1.95 12.15
C ASN A 52 23.14 -1.45 10.70
N SER A 53 22.77 -2.30 9.75
CA SER A 53 22.25 -1.82 8.49
C SER A 53 20.91 -1.18 8.79
N THR A 54 20.88 0.15 8.77
CA THR A 54 19.67 0.89 8.42
C THR A 54 19.31 0.45 6.99
N SER A 55 18.62 -0.68 6.88
CA SER A 55 18.08 -1.18 5.63
C SER A 55 17.33 -0.03 5.00
N GLU A 56 17.74 0.39 3.81
CA GLU A 56 17.04 1.45 3.10
C GLU A 56 15.68 0.89 2.70
N THR A 57 14.67 1.11 3.54
CA THR A 57 13.34 0.51 3.44
C THR A 57 12.61 1.07 2.22
N CYS A 58 12.97 0.58 1.04
CA CYS A 58 12.21 0.76 -0.17
C CYS A 58 11.12 -0.31 -0.22
N ALA A 59 9.86 0.12 -0.35
CA ALA A 59 8.74 -0.78 -0.58
C ALA A 59 8.29 -0.64 -2.04
N GLU A 60 8.19 -1.75 -2.75
CA GLU A 60 7.78 -1.78 -4.16
C GLU A 60 6.38 -2.37 -4.31
N PHE A 61 5.56 -1.72 -5.14
CA PHE A 61 4.16 -2.04 -5.34
C PHE A 61 3.83 -2.12 -6.84
N ARG A 62 3.05 -3.13 -7.24
CA ARG A 62 2.49 -3.22 -8.60
C ARG A 62 1.26 -2.33 -8.72
N VAL A 63 1.29 -1.35 -9.63
CA VAL A 63 0.17 -0.44 -9.90
C VAL A 63 -0.07 -0.34 -11.40
N LYS A 64 -1.26 0.07 -11.83
CA LYS A 64 -1.51 0.45 -13.22
C LYS A 64 -1.45 1.97 -13.36
N TYR A 65 -0.94 2.49 -14.47
CA TYR A 65 -0.90 3.94 -14.72
C TYR A 65 -2.18 4.40 -15.42
N VAL A 66 -2.85 5.40 -14.85
CA VAL A 66 -4.07 6.01 -15.43
C VAL A 66 -3.67 7.18 -16.33
N GLY A 67 -2.72 8.01 -15.90
CA GLY A 67 -2.20 9.13 -16.65
C GLY A 67 -1.71 10.25 -15.75
N ALA A 68 -1.41 11.41 -16.36
CA ALA A 68 -0.98 12.60 -15.64
C ALA A 68 -1.57 13.88 -16.23
N ILE A 69 -1.65 14.89 -15.38
CA ILE A 69 -2.02 16.26 -15.71
C ILE A 69 -0.80 17.12 -15.35
N GLU A 70 0.02 17.44 -16.33
CA GLU A 70 1.30 18.13 -16.12
C GLU A 70 1.21 19.64 -16.33
N LYS A 71 2.11 20.39 -15.68
CA LYS A 71 2.34 21.84 -15.89
C LYS A 71 1.08 22.69 -15.69
N LEU A 72 0.32 22.36 -14.65
CA LEU A 72 -0.77 23.21 -14.19
C LEU A 72 -0.20 24.54 -13.67
N GLN A 73 -0.83 25.63 -14.09
CA GLN A 73 -0.45 26.99 -13.73
C GLN A 73 -0.67 27.26 -12.23
N PHE A 74 0.18 28.11 -11.65
CA PHE A 74 0.25 28.45 -10.22
C PHE A 74 -1.11 28.69 -9.57
N ASP A 75 -1.99 29.46 -10.21
CA ASP A 75 -3.30 29.82 -9.65
C ASP A 75 -4.23 28.61 -9.51
N MET A 76 -4.14 27.63 -10.42
CA MET A 76 -4.83 26.34 -10.28
C MET A 76 -4.18 25.47 -9.20
N CYS A 77 -2.86 25.51 -9.06
CA CYS A 77 -2.16 24.79 -8.01
C CYS A 77 -2.53 25.27 -6.59
N LYS A 78 -2.98 26.52 -6.45
CA LYS A 78 -3.54 27.12 -5.23
C LYS A 78 -5.00 26.79 -4.96
N THR A 79 -5.82 26.49 -5.97
CA THR A 79 -7.19 26.02 -5.71
C THR A 79 -7.20 24.55 -5.27
N LEU A 80 -6.30 23.74 -5.80
CA LEU A 80 -6.19 22.30 -5.49
C LEU A 80 -5.43 22.00 -4.18
N GLN A 81 -5.72 22.71 -3.09
CA GLN A 81 -5.05 22.52 -1.79
C GLN A 81 -5.75 21.48 -0.91
N GLU A 82 -7.08 21.46 -0.90
CA GLU A 82 -7.85 20.50 -0.14
C GLU A 82 -7.95 19.13 -0.85
N PRO A 83 -8.09 18.02 -0.11
CA PRO A 83 -8.22 16.69 -0.70
C PRO A 83 -9.39 16.57 -1.67
N LEU A 84 -10.54 17.17 -1.33
CA LEU A 84 -11.76 17.09 -2.14
C LEU A 84 -11.64 17.88 -3.44
N ASP A 85 -10.95 19.02 -3.43
CA ASP A 85 -10.73 19.82 -4.64
C ASP A 85 -9.85 19.07 -5.64
N LEU A 86 -8.83 18.36 -5.16
CA LEU A 86 -7.99 17.52 -6.01
C LEU A 86 -8.75 16.33 -6.61
N ILE A 87 -9.62 15.67 -5.83
CA ILE A 87 -10.49 14.59 -6.32
C ILE A 87 -11.46 15.12 -7.37
N ASN A 88 -12.24 16.16 -7.05
CA ASN A 88 -13.19 16.79 -7.96
C ASN A 88 -12.53 17.23 -9.29
N TYR A 89 -11.29 17.70 -9.23
CA TYR A 89 -10.54 18.11 -10.42
C TYR A 89 -10.12 16.92 -11.30
N ILE A 90 -9.71 15.80 -10.70
CA ILE A 90 -9.41 14.56 -11.43
C ILE A 90 -10.69 14.02 -12.09
N ASP A 91 -11.79 13.95 -11.34
CA ASP A 91 -13.07 13.44 -11.82
C ASP A 91 -13.60 14.30 -12.99
N ALA A 92 -13.52 15.63 -12.88
CA ALA A 92 -13.84 16.55 -13.98
C ALA A 92 -12.91 16.36 -15.19
N THR A 93 -11.61 16.10 -14.96
CA THR A 93 -10.65 15.83 -16.04
C THR A 93 -10.92 14.50 -16.75
N GLN A 94 -11.47 13.51 -16.04
CA GLN A 94 -11.94 12.25 -16.63
C GLN A 94 -13.23 12.44 -17.43
N GLN A 95 -14.18 13.23 -16.92
CA GLN A 95 -15.41 13.59 -17.64
C GLN A 95 -15.12 14.38 -18.94
N ASP A 96 -14.11 15.26 -18.91
CA ASP A 96 -13.58 15.97 -20.08
C ASP A 96 -12.86 15.06 -21.10
N GLY A 97 -12.64 13.78 -20.77
CA GLY A 97 -11.93 12.81 -21.62
C GLY A 97 -10.41 13.05 -21.74
N LYS A 98 -9.83 13.91 -20.89
CA LYS A 98 -8.38 14.21 -20.85
C LYS A 98 -7.60 13.17 -20.07
N LEU A 99 -8.25 12.47 -19.14
CA LEU A 99 -7.73 11.34 -18.38
C LEU A 99 -8.70 10.16 -18.54
N PRO A 100 -8.25 8.91 -18.75
CA PRO A 100 -9.17 7.78 -18.83
C PRO A 100 -9.76 7.44 -17.45
N PHE A 101 -10.99 6.91 -17.44
CA PHE A 101 -11.61 6.33 -16.24
C PHE A 101 -10.97 5.01 -15.82
N VAL A 102 -10.54 4.20 -16.80
CA VAL A 102 -9.94 2.88 -16.59
C VAL A 102 -8.54 2.88 -17.23
N PRO A 103 -7.47 2.51 -16.49
CA PRO A 103 -6.13 2.42 -17.04
C PRO A 103 -5.99 1.24 -18.01
N GLY A 104 -4.89 1.22 -18.78
CA GLY A 104 -4.50 0.08 -19.60
C GLY A 104 -4.19 -1.19 -18.78
N ASP A 105 -3.83 -2.26 -19.49
CA ASP A 105 -3.46 -3.54 -18.85
C ASP A 105 -2.02 -3.64 -18.37
N GLU A 106 -1.17 -2.68 -18.75
CA GLU A 106 0.21 -2.60 -18.32
C GLU A 106 0.33 -2.24 -16.83
N GLU A 107 0.97 -3.12 -16.05
CA GLU A 107 1.39 -2.84 -14.68
C GLU A 107 2.78 -2.18 -14.67
N MET A 108 3.07 -1.45 -13.59
CA MET A 108 4.33 -0.78 -13.32
C MET A 108 4.75 -1.03 -11.87
N ILE A 109 6.05 -0.90 -11.60
CA ILE A 109 6.60 -0.93 -10.25
C ILE A 109 6.70 0.50 -9.70
N LEU A 110 5.86 0.80 -8.71
CA LEU A 110 5.92 2.01 -7.90
C LEU A 110 6.71 1.69 -6.62
N GLY A 111 7.94 2.18 -6.55
CA GLY A 111 8.82 2.08 -5.37
C GLY A 111 8.75 3.34 -4.52
N VAL A 112 8.45 3.21 -3.23
CA VAL A 112 8.46 4.31 -2.24
C VAL A 112 9.67 4.15 -1.32
N SER A 113 10.37 5.24 -1.02
CA SER A 113 11.52 5.26 -0.11
C SER A 113 11.76 6.66 0.48
N LYS A 114 12.76 6.80 1.37
CA LYS A 114 13.27 8.09 1.87
C LYS A 114 13.67 9.09 0.76
N TYR A 115 13.90 8.63 -0.47
CA TYR A 115 14.25 9.48 -1.61
C TYR A 115 13.02 10.04 -2.36
N GLY A 116 11.82 9.49 -2.10
CA GLY A 116 10.58 9.80 -2.81
C GLY A 116 10.00 8.57 -3.51
N VAL A 117 9.30 8.80 -4.63
CA VAL A 117 8.60 7.76 -5.41
C VAL A 117 9.32 7.54 -6.76
N LYS A 118 9.66 6.28 -7.07
CA LYS A 118 10.20 5.80 -8.35
C LYS A 118 9.11 5.02 -9.07
N VAL A 119 8.85 5.29 -10.35
CA VAL A 119 7.97 4.47 -11.19
C VAL A 119 8.79 3.90 -12.34
N ALA A 120 8.73 2.59 -12.53
CA ALA A 120 9.47 1.85 -13.55
C ALA A 120 8.62 0.75 -14.20
N SER A 121 9.09 0.23 -15.34
CA SER A 121 8.57 -0.98 -15.99
C SER A 121 8.63 -2.21 -15.06
N LEU A 122 7.87 -3.27 -15.38
CA LEU A 122 7.85 -4.51 -14.60
C LEU A 122 9.21 -5.23 -14.50
N ASP A 123 10.02 -5.15 -15.55
CA ASP A 123 11.40 -5.68 -15.58
C ASP A 123 12.42 -4.74 -14.90
N GLN A 124 11.97 -3.56 -14.46
CA GLN A 124 12.78 -2.47 -13.90
C GLN A 124 13.90 -1.94 -14.82
N CYS A 125 13.86 -2.26 -16.12
CA CYS A 125 14.83 -1.77 -17.09
C CYS A 125 14.61 -0.28 -17.40
N ASP A 126 13.35 0.15 -17.55
CA ASP A 126 12.99 1.53 -17.89
C ASP A 126 12.38 2.26 -16.69
N VAL A 127 13.07 3.33 -16.23
CA VAL A 127 12.54 4.22 -15.18
C VAL A 127 11.79 5.37 -15.84
N LEU A 128 10.46 5.33 -15.71
CA LEU A 128 9.53 6.28 -16.31
C LEU A 128 9.51 7.61 -15.55
N HIS A 129 9.39 7.53 -14.22
CA HIS A 129 9.29 8.72 -13.37
C HIS A 129 10.09 8.60 -12.09
N ARG A 130 10.61 9.73 -11.63
CA ARG A 130 11.20 9.92 -10.30
C ARG A 130 10.59 11.18 -9.72
N HIS A 131 9.86 11.04 -8.62
CA HIS A 131 9.22 12.12 -7.88
C HIS A 131 9.99 12.28 -6.56
N PRO A 132 10.96 13.23 -6.47
CA PRO A 132 11.77 13.43 -5.27
C PRO A 132 10.89 13.79 -4.08
N LEU A 133 11.22 13.29 -2.89
CA LEU A 133 10.38 13.48 -1.69
C LEU A 133 10.06 14.96 -1.41
N TYR A 134 11.03 15.86 -1.62
CA TYR A 134 10.88 17.31 -1.40
C TYR A 134 10.00 18.04 -2.43
N LEU A 135 9.65 17.41 -3.56
CA LEU A 135 8.74 17.96 -4.58
C LEU A 135 7.32 17.37 -4.47
N ILE A 136 7.10 16.38 -3.62
CA ILE A 136 5.77 15.81 -3.38
C ILE A 136 5.01 16.73 -2.42
N VAL A 137 3.91 17.32 -2.90
CA VAL A 137 3.04 18.20 -2.11
C VAL A 137 2.04 17.39 -1.30
N ARG A 138 1.44 16.37 -1.93
CA ARG A 138 0.42 15.51 -1.31
C ARG A 138 0.31 14.20 -2.10
N MET A 139 -0.04 13.12 -1.40
CA MET A 139 -0.57 11.91 -2.02
C MET A 139 -1.93 11.59 -1.40
N LEU A 140 -2.90 11.19 -2.22
CA LEU A 140 -4.24 10.77 -1.81
C LEU A 140 -4.53 9.37 -2.30
N CYS A 141 -5.23 8.57 -1.50
CA CYS A 141 -5.88 7.34 -1.93
C CYS A 141 -7.40 7.46 -1.75
N TYR A 142 -8.17 7.14 -2.79
CA TYR A 142 -9.64 7.19 -2.77
C TYR A 142 -10.25 6.11 -3.67
N ASP A 143 -11.52 5.77 -3.45
CA ASP A 143 -12.27 4.83 -4.29
C ASP A 143 -12.70 5.54 -5.60
N ASP A 144 -12.62 4.85 -6.74
CA ASP A 144 -12.92 5.42 -8.06
C ASP A 144 -14.42 5.76 -8.28
N GLY A 145 -15.31 5.28 -7.39
CA GLY A 145 -16.74 5.53 -7.49
C GLY A 145 -17.44 4.78 -8.64
N LEU A 146 -16.71 3.97 -9.42
CA LEU A 146 -17.23 3.24 -10.58
C LEU A 146 -17.89 1.91 -10.18
N GLY A 147 -17.94 1.60 -8.89
CA GLY A 147 -18.58 0.39 -8.33
C GLY A 147 -17.73 -0.88 -8.43
N ALA A 148 -16.55 -0.81 -9.05
CA ALA A 148 -15.59 -1.91 -9.12
C ALA A 148 -14.69 -2.04 -7.88
N GLY A 149 -14.80 -1.09 -6.93
CA GLY A 149 -13.99 -1.04 -5.71
C GLY A 149 -12.50 -0.82 -5.98
N LYS A 150 -12.17 -0.15 -7.09
CA LYS A 150 -10.78 0.20 -7.41
C LYS A 150 -10.39 1.46 -6.67
N ASN A 151 -9.13 1.50 -6.25
CA ASN A 151 -8.61 2.62 -5.48
C ASN A 151 -7.60 3.36 -6.34
N LEU A 152 -7.84 4.65 -6.55
CA LEU A 152 -6.93 5.56 -7.22
C LEU A 152 -5.95 6.15 -6.22
N LEU A 153 -4.72 6.32 -6.67
CA LEU A 153 -3.64 6.98 -5.97
C LEU A 153 -3.27 8.24 -6.76
N ALA A 154 -3.63 9.41 -6.24
CA ALA A 154 -3.34 10.70 -6.83
C ALA A 154 -2.14 11.34 -6.13
N LEU A 155 -1.04 11.51 -6.85
CA LEU A 155 0.18 12.16 -6.38
C LEU A 155 0.28 13.57 -6.96
N LYS A 156 0.21 14.59 -6.12
CA LYS A 156 0.44 15.99 -6.49
C LYS A 156 1.91 16.34 -6.25
N THR A 157 2.64 16.65 -7.31
CA THR A 157 4.02 17.16 -7.26
C THR A 157 4.06 18.64 -7.65
N THR A 158 5.12 19.34 -7.29
CA THR A 158 5.41 20.72 -7.73
C THR A 158 6.81 20.83 -8.31
N ASP A 159 7.12 21.93 -8.97
CA ASP A 159 8.45 22.21 -9.49
C ASP A 159 9.37 22.83 -8.40
N ALA A 160 10.65 23.05 -8.73
CA ALA A 160 11.63 23.58 -7.79
C ALA A 160 11.34 25.03 -7.31
N LYS A 161 10.53 25.80 -8.06
CA LYS A 161 10.12 27.16 -7.67
C LYS A 161 8.76 27.23 -6.99
N GLN A 162 8.01 26.12 -6.98
CA GLN A 162 6.62 26.06 -6.52
C GLN A 162 5.64 26.92 -7.35
N GLU A 163 5.97 27.16 -8.62
CA GLU A 163 5.17 27.92 -9.60
C GLU A 163 4.23 26.99 -10.40
N GLU A 164 4.63 25.74 -10.64
CA GLU A 164 3.84 24.75 -11.37
C GLU A 164 3.55 23.51 -10.53
N CYS A 165 2.47 22.79 -10.86
CA CYS A 165 2.18 21.48 -10.28
C CYS A 165 1.78 20.46 -11.35
N SER A 166 2.02 19.19 -11.03
CA SER A 166 1.59 18.05 -11.83
C SER A 166 0.85 17.05 -10.95
N ILE A 167 -0.15 16.39 -11.52
CA ILE A 167 -0.96 15.37 -10.85
C ILE A 167 -0.74 14.06 -11.58
N TRP A 168 -0.28 13.04 -10.87
CA TRP A 168 -0.03 11.70 -11.41
C TRP A 168 -1.05 10.73 -10.80
N VAL A 169 -1.77 9.99 -11.65
CA VAL A 169 -2.84 9.10 -11.20
C VAL A 169 -2.48 7.65 -11.52
N TYR A 170 -2.49 6.82 -10.48
CA TYR A 170 -2.25 5.39 -10.55
C TYR A 170 -3.46 4.63 -9.99
N GLN A 171 -3.70 3.41 -10.45
CA GLN A 171 -4.73 2.52 -9.91
C GLN A 171 -4.07 1.37 -9.15
N CYS A 172 -4.43 1.23 -7.87
CA CYS A 172 -4.02 0.12 -7.01
C CYS A 172 -4.90 -1.12 -7.25
N SER A 173 -4.37 -2.30 -6.95
CA SER A 173 -5.10 -3.57 -7.04
C SER A 173 -6.30 -3.62 -6.08
N ASN A 174 -6.16 -3.03 -4.88
CA ASN A 174 -7.14 -2.95 -3.80
C ASN A 174 -6.84 -1.76 -2.85
N SER A 175 -7.73 -1.54 -1.87
CA SER A 175 -7.61 -0.45 -0.88
C SER A 175 -6.47 -0.65 0.13
N GLU A 176 -6.19 -1.88 0.57
CA GLU A 176 -5.10 -2.19 1.51
C GLU A 176 -3.73 -1.80 0.92
N GLN A 177 -3.51 -2.09 -0.36
CA GLN A 177 -2.32 -1.67 -1.08
C GLN A 177 -2.21 -0.14 -1.14
N ALA A 178 -3.29 0.56 -1.49
CA ALA A 178 -3.31 2.02 -1.56
C ALA A 178 -2.98 2.67 -0.20
N GLN A 179 -3.57 2.15 0.88
CA GLN A 179 -3.28 2.59 2.25
C GLN A 179 -1.83 2.27 2.66
N SER A 180 -1.28 1.12 2.25
CA SER A 180 0.11 0.74 2.52
C SER A 180 1.09 1.69 1.82
N ILE A 181 0.84 2.03 0.55
CA ILE A 181 1.64 3.02 -0.20
C ILE A 181 1.64 4.38 0.51
N CYS A 182 0.47 4.88 0.91
CA CYS A 182 0.34 6.11 1.71
C CYS A 182 1.11 6.03 3.03
N LYS A 183 1.00 4.93 3.77
CA LYS A 183 1.69 4.73 5.06
C LYS A 183 3.21 4.73 4.92
N VAL A 184 3.77 4.10 3.89
CA VAL A 184 5.22 4.11 3.63
C VAL A 184 5.70 5.51 3.23
N LEU A 185 4.92 6.26 2.45
CA LEU A 185 5.28 7.64 2.10
C LEU A 185 5.23 8.56 3.33
N SER A 186 4.21 8.46 4.18
CA SER A 186 4.15 9.20 5.45
C SER A 186 5.36 8.91 6.34
N ALA A 187 5.70 7.64 6.54
CA ALA A 187 6.90 7.26 7.29
C ALA A 187 8.20 7.79 6.65
N SER A 188 8.26 7.89 5.31
CA SER A 188 9.40 8.47 4.60
C SER A 188 9.56 9.98 4.88
N PHE A 189 8.45 10.73 4.95
CA PHE A 189 8.46 12.12 5.40
C PHE A 189 8.86 12.26 6.88
N ASP A 190 8.29 11.43 7.77
CA ASP A 190 8.63 11.45 9.20
C ASP A 190 10.13 11.17 9.44
N CYS A 191 10.70 10.20 8.72
CA CYS A 191 12.14 9.92 8.77
C CYS A 191 12.99 11.09 8.25
N ALA A 192 12.59 11.75 7.16
CA ALA A 192 13.30 12.90 6.62
C ALA A 192 13.32 14.08 7.63
N LEU A 193 12.20 14.32 8.31
CA LEU A 193 12.06 15.41 9.30
C LEU A 193 12.70 15.12 10.67
N THR A 194 12.98 13.85 10.98
CA THR A 194 13.60 13.44 12.25
C THR A 194 15.12 13.27 12.16
N SER A 195 15.68 13.21 10.96
CA SER A 195 17.13 13.02 10.73
C SER A 195 18.00 14.19 11.21
N ASP A 196 17.45 15.40 11.37
CA ASP A 196 18.19 16.60 11.81
C ASP A 196 18.44 16.68 13.33
N LYS A 197 18.20 15.58 14.07
CA LYS A 197 18.32 15.53 15.55
C LYS A 197 19.38 14.54 16.05
N SER A 198 20.33 14.14 15.21
CA SER A 198 21.44 13.22 15.55
C SER A 198 22.81 13.85 15.33
#